data_AF-A0A0C9YC99-F1
#
_entry.id   AF-A0A0C9YC99-F1
#
_cell.length_a   1.000
_cell.length_b   1.000
_cell.length_c   1.000
_cell.angle_alpha   90.00
_cell.angle_beta   90.00
_cell.angle_gamma   90.00
#
_symmetry.space_group_name_H-M   'P 1'
#
loop_
_entity.id
_entity.type
_entity.pdbx_description
1 polymer ?
#
loop_
_entity_poly.entity_id
_entity_poly.type
_entity_poly.pdbx_seq_one_letter_code
_entity_poly.pdbx_strand_id
1 'polypeptide(L)'
;MSGASSFAGAHHFVARNNAFIEAQTVNIHNKYGNRMSSDGVIPLMPNPSTRFTGRAEDIAKLKRHFFTNTNDADQKRKFFLLYGMGGIGKTQICLKFVEEMSDK
;
A
#
# COMPACT_ATOMS: atom_id res chain seq x y z
N MET A 1 5.12 6.52 -37.59
CA MET A 1 4.12 6.46 -36.50
C MET A 1 4.69 5.56 -35.42
N SER A 2 5.11 6.12 -34.28
CA SER A 2 5.74 5.37 -33.18
C SER A 2 4.63 4.78 -32.30
N GLY A 3 4.42 3.47 -32.37
CA GLY A 3 3.46 2.77 -31.51
C GLY A 3 3.97 2.72 -30.07
N ALA A 4 3.14 3.08 -29.10
CA ALA A 4 3.46 2.92 -27.69
C ALA A 4 3.57 1.43 -27.37
N SER A 5 4.77 0.96 -27.00
CA SER A 5 4.97 -0.41 -26.54
C SER A 5 4.60 -0.51 -25.07
N SER A 6 3.34 -0.86 -24.76
CA SER A 6 2.80 -0.90 -23.39
C SER A 6 3.50 -1.89 -22.44
N PHE A 7 4.36 -2.77 -22.96
CA PHE A 7 5.02 -3.84 -22.18
C PHE A 7 6.52 -3.98 -22.43
N ALA A 8 7.20 -2.95 -22.94
CA ALA A 8 8.65 -3.03 -23.12
C ALA A 8 9.37 -3.23 -21.77
N GLY A 9 9.96 -4.42 -21.58
CA GLY A 9 10.72 -4.79 -20.38
C GLY A 9 9.92 -5.49 -19.26
N ALA A 10 8.62 -5.74 -19.43
CA ALA A 10 7.83 -6.46 -18.45
C ALA A 10 8.16 -7.96 -18.44
N HIS A 11 8.43 -8.52 -17.27
CA HIS A 11 8.58 -9.96 -17.04
C HIS A 11 7.59 -10.39 -15.93
N HIS A 12 7.01 -11.60 -16.03
CA HIS A 12 5.86 -12.08 -15.22
C HIS A 12 4.54 -11.32 -15.43
N PHE A 13 3.90 -11.45 -16.60
CA PHE A 13 2.51 -11.01 -16.78
C PHE A 13 1.58 -12.21 -17.03
N VAL A 14 0.36 -12.12 -16.49
CA VAL A 14 -0.74 -13.07 -16.76
C VAL A 14 -1.88 -12.24 -17.33
N ALA A 15 -2.21 -12.47 -18.60
CA ALA A 15 -3.39 -11.91 -19.22
C ALA A 15 -4.55 -12.89 -19.03
N ARG A 16 -5.65 -12.44 -18.39
CA ARG A 16 -6.89 -13.22 -18.29
C ARG A 16 -8.02 -12.41 -18.92
N ASN A 17 -8.81 -13.06 -19.78
CA ASN A 17 -9.96 -12.50 -20.48
C ASN A 17 -9.65 -11.37 -21.49
N ASN A 18 -8.45 -11.35 -22.08
CA ASN A 18 -8.05 -10.52 -23.25
C ASN A 18 -8.39 -9.01 -23.21
N ALA A 19 -8.75 -8.45 -22.07
CA ALA A 19 -9.10 -7.04 -21.95
C ALA A 19 -7.90 -6.24 -21.43
N PHE A 20 -7.22 -5.55 -22.34
CA PHE A 20 -6.20 -4.54 -21.98
C PHE A 20 -6.87 -3.17 -21.98
N ILE A 21 -7.15 -2.62 -20.80
CA ILE A 21 -7.70 -1.26 -20.68
C ILE A 21 -6.55 -0.26 -20.71
N GLU A 22 -6.34 0.40 -21.85
CA GLU A 22 -5.52 1.62 -21.94
C GLU A 22 -6.29 2.75 -21.25
N ALA A 23 -6.13 2.88 -19.94
CA ALA A 23 -6.83 3.90 -19.19
C ALA A 23 -6.12 5.25 -19.34
N GLN A 24 -6.56 6.09 -20.28
CA GLN A 24 -6.07 7.48 -20.35
C GLN A 24 -6.59 8.35 -19.20
N THR A 25 -7.55 7.91 -18.37
CA THR A 25 -7.87 8.54 -17.08
C THR A 25 -8.67 7.56 -16.21
N VAL A 26 -8.12 7.09 -15.09
CA VAL A 26 -8.88 6.32 -14.08
C VAL A 26 -9.39 7.27 -13.02
N ASN A 27 -10.70 7.55 -13.00
CA ASN A 27 -11.36 8.18 -11.86
C ASN A 27 -11.52 7.15 -10.73
N ILE A 28 -10.63 7.19 -9.73
CA ILE A 28 -10.64 6.27 -8.59
C ILE A 28 -11.59 6.78 -7.52
N HIS A 29 -12.77 6.17 -7.41
CA HIS A 29 -13.65 6.34 -6.26
C HIS A 29 -13.23 5.34 -5.16
N ASN A 30 -12.40 5.79 -4.22
CA ASN A 30 -11.88 4.96 -3.13
C ASN A 30 -12.98 4.71 -2.08
N LYS A 31 -13.68 3.58 -2.18
CA LYS A 31 -14.54 3.11 -1.09
C LYS A 31 -13.71 2.22 -0.16
N TYR A 32 -13.25 2.82 0.94
CA TYR A 32 -12.83 2.10 2.14
C TYR A 32 -14.03 1.31 2.68
N GLY A 33 -14.09 0.02 2.35
CA GLY A 33 -15.18 -0.85 2.78
C GLY A 33 -14.89 -2.28 2.41
N ASN A 34 -14.57 -3.07 3.44
CA ASN A 34 -14.32 -4.49 3.41
C ASN A 34 -15.39 -5.23 2.56
N ARG A 35 -15.04 -5.62 1.33
CA ARG A 35 -15.82 -6.58 0.53
C ARG A 35 -14.88 -7.67 0.05
N MET A 36 -14.88 -8.78 0.79
CA MET A 36 -14.59 -10.09 0.23
C MET A 36 -15.58 -10.33 -0.91
N SER A 37 -15.16 -10.05 -2.14
CA SER A 37 -15.74 -10.63 -3.33
C SER A 37 -14.67 -11.52 -3.92
N SER A 38 -14.88 -12.83 -3.77
CA SER A 38 -14.08 -13.91 -4.30
C SER A 38 -14.18 -13.92 -5.84
N ASP A 39 -13.67 -12.87 -6.47
CA ASP A 39 -13.58 -12.78 -7.92
C ASP A 39 -12.26 -12.11 -8.31
N GLY A 40 -11.14 -12.80 -8.03
CA GLY A 40 -9.83 -12.56 -8.64
C GLY A 40 -9.20 -11.16 -8.52
N VAL A 41 -9.78 -10.22 -7.78
CA VAL A 41 -9.20 -8.88 -7.60
C VAL A 41 -8.02 -8.99 -6.64
N ILE A 42 -6.80 -8.87 -7.17
CA ILE A 42 -5.60 -8.73 -6.35
C ILE A 42 -5.74 -7.40 -5.59
N PRO A 43 -5.75 -7.40 -4.25
CA PRO A 43 -5.85 -6.16 -3.51
C PRO A 43 -4.63 -5.28 -3.83
N LEU A 44 -4.88 -4.00 -4.10
CA LEU A 44 -3.83 -3.01 -4.40
C LEU A 44 -2.77 -2.95 -3.28
N MET A 45 -3.17 -3.29 -2.07
CA MET A 45 -2.29 -3.43 -0.91
C MET A 45 -2.52 -4.82 -0.30
N PRO A 46 -1.52 -5.71 -0.27
CA PRO A 46 -1.68 -7.00 0.39
C PRO A 46 -1.85 -6.77 1.89
N ASN A 47 -2.61 -7.64 2.56
CA ASN A 47 -2.68 -7.63 4.01
C ASN A 47 -1.28 -7.86 4.60
N PRO A 48 -0.99 -7.32 5.80
CA PRO A 48 0.19 -7.71 6.55
C PRO A 48 0.23 -9.24 6.70
N SER A 49 1.43 -9.80 6.65
CA SER A 49 1.60 -11.21 6.91
C SER A 49 1.22 -11.51 8.36
N THR A 50 0.37 -12.51 8.58
CA THR A 50 0.03 -13.01 9.92
C THR A 50 1.23 -13.60 10.67
N ARG A 51 2.31 -13.89 9.95
CA ARG A 51 3.59 -14.36 10.50
C ARG A 51 4.59 -13.23 10.75
N PHE A 52 4.24 -11.99 10.43
CA PHE A 52 5.10 -10.84 10.70
C PHE A 52 5.08 -10.53 12.20
N THR A 53 6.20 -10.76 12.86
CA THR A 53 6.36 -10.58 14.31
C THR A 53 7.56 -9.67 14.62
N GLY A 54 7.63 -9.20 15.87
CA GLY A 54 8.65 -8.23 16.29
C GLY A 54 8.39 -6.82 15.74
N ARG A 55 9.39 -5.94 15.77
CA ARG A 55 9.33 -4.56 15.23
C ARG A 55 8.28 -3.65 15.88
N ALA A 56 7.78 -4.02 17.07
CA ALA A 56 6.83 -3.23 17.84
C ALA A 56 7.36 -1.82 18.14
N GLU A 57 8.67 -1.67 18.40
CA GLU A 57 9.29 -0.37 18.61
C GLU A 57 9.25 0.52 17.36
N ASP A 58 9.48 -0.06 16.18
CA ASP A 58 9.45 0.67 14.91
C ASP A 58 8.02 1.14 14.60
N ILE A 59 7.02 0.29 14.85
CA ILE A 59 5.59 0.63 14.75
C ILE A 59 5.21 1.71 15.77
N ALA A 60 5.70 1.63 17.01
CA ALA A 60 5.45 2.65 18.02
C ALA A 60 6.03 4.02 17.64
N LYS A 61 7.23 4.06 17.03
CA LYS A 61 7.83 5.29 16.49
C LYS A 61 6.98 5.90 15.37
N LEU A 62 6.47 5.06 14.44
CA LEU A 62 5.55 5.48 13.38
C LEU A 62 4.28 6.10 13.98
N LYS A 63 3.63 5.39 14.92
CA LYS A 63 2.43 5.87 15.62
C LYS A 63 2.66 7.21 16.31
N ARG A 64 3.75 7.32 17.07
CA ARG A 64 4.12 8.57 17.75
C ARG A 64 4.35 9.71 16.77
N HIS A 65 4.98 9.47 15.62
CA HIS A 65 5.27 10.52 14.65
C HIS A 65 3.99 11.05 13.98
N PHE A 66 3.12 10.15 13.51
CA PHE A 66 1.92 10.53 12.78
C PHE A 66 0.80 11.03 13.69
N PHE A 67 0.65 10.46 14.90
CA PHE A 67 -0.49 10.70 15.80
C PHE A 67 -0.16 11.44 17.10
N THR A 68 0.98 12.13 17.22
CA THR A 68 1.17 13.08 18.34
C THR A 68 0.07 14.13 18.29
N ASN A 69 -0.74 14.16 19.33
CA ASN A 69 -1.89 15.01 19.53
C ASN A 69 -1.41 16.45 19.82
N THR A 70 -0.94 17.15 18.80
CA THR A 70 -0.66 18.58 18.87
C THR A 70 -1.84 19.30 18.24
N ASN A 71 -2.67 19.92 19.08
CA ASN A 71 -3.82 20.76 18.74
C ASN A 71 -3.78 21.23 17.27
N ASP A 72 -4.73 20.69 16.48
CA ASP A 72 -4.92 20.76 15.03
C ASP A 72 -5.02 22.17 14.41
N ALA A 73 -4.04 23.04 14.66
CA ALA A 73 -3.93 24.31 13.94
C ALA A 73 -3.14 24.16 12.63
N ASP A 74 -2.26 23.15 12.53
CA ASP A 74 -1.34 22.95 11.42
C ASP A 74 -1.28 21.47 11.01
N GLN A 75 -2.29 20.99 10.26
CA GLN A 75 -2.21 19.68 9.59
C GLN A 75 -1.19 19.73 8.44
N LYS A 76 0.09 19.80 8.79
CA LYS A 76 1.21 19.75 7.85
C LYS A 76 1.46 18.31 7.43
N ARG A 77 1.82 18.12 6.15
CA ARG A 77 2.22 16.80 5.63
C ARG A 77 3.45 16.29 6.39
N LYS A 78 3.33 15.11 6.98
CA LYS A 78 4.40 14.42 7.72
C LYS A 78 5.06 13.36 6.83
N PHE A 79 6.36 13.12 7.04
CA PHE A 79 7.15 12.14 6.30
C PHE A 79 7.99 11.30 7.28
N PHE A 80 8.08 9.99 7.04
CA PHE A 80 8.87 9.07 7.85
C PHE A 80 9.74 8.18 6.94
N LEU A 81 11.06 8.16 7.19
CA LEU A 81 12.00 7.32 6.44
C LEU A 81 12.25 6.00 7.19
N LEU A 82 11.86 4.89 6.57
CA LEU A 82 12.16 3.54 7.03
C LEU A 82 13.25 2.92 6.14
N TYR A 83 14.42 2.63 6.70
CA TYR A 83 15.59 2.11 5.98
C TYR A 83 16.11 0.81 6.59
N GLY A 84 16.90 0.05 5.81
CA GLY A 84 17.46 -1.24 6.21
C GLY A 84 17.67 -2.18 5.02
N MET A 85 18.33 -3.32 5.26
CA MET A 85 18.65 -4.32 4.23
C MET A 85 17.40 -4.83 3.47
N GLY A 86 17.60 -5.42 2.30
CA GLY A 86 16.56 -6.12 1.56
C GLY A 86 15.92 -7.23 2.40
N GLY A 87 14.62 -7.48 2.24
CA GLY A 87 13.93 -8.57 2.95
C GLY A 87 13.70 -8.38 4.46
N ILE A 88 14.24 -7.34 5.10
CA ILE A 88 14.12 -7.13 6.57
C ILE A 88 12.68 -6.81 7.06
N GLY A 89 11.72 -6.70 6.14
CA GLY A 89 10.31 -6.49 6.47
C GLY A 89 9.85 -5.03 6.46
N LYS A 90 10.55 -4.08 5.82
CA LYS A 90 10.14 -2.65 5.77
C LYS A 90 8.70 -2.47 5.27
N THR A 91 8.35 -3.13 4.16
CA THR A 91 6.98 -3.12 3.63
C THR A 91 6.00 -3.70 4.65
N GLN A 92 6.34 -4.80 5.32
CA GLN A 92 5.49 -5.42 6.34
C GLN A 92 5.26 -4.51 7.56
N ILE A 93 6.27 -3.73 7.98
CA ILE A 93 6.11 -2.71 9.03
C ILE A 93 5.07 -1.66 8.60
N CYS A 94 5.15 -1.14 7.37
CA CYS A 94 4.19 -0.16 6.87
C CYS A 94 2.77 -0.73 6.77
N LEU A 95 2.61 -1.95 6.25
CA LEU A 95 1.32 -2.62 6.16
C LEU A 95 0.73 -2.84 7.57
N LYS A 96 1.53 -3.34 8.50
CA LYS A 96 1.10 -3.60 9.89
C LYS A 96 0.69 -2.31 10.61
N PHE A 97 1.43 -1.22 10.38
CA PHE A 97 1.07 0.09 10.87
C PHE A 97 -0.29 0.55 10.35
N VAL A 98 -0.56 0.43 9.04
CA VAL A 98 -1.86 0.81 8.47
C VAL A 98 -3.00 -0.05 9.03
N GLU A 99 -2.80 -1.37 9.13
CA GLU A 99 -3.75 -2.28 9.77
C GLU A 99 -4.08 -1.84 11.20
N GLU A 100 -3.07 -1.66 12.06
CA GLU A 100 -3.26 -1.27 13.47
C GLU A 100 -3.82 0.15 13.67
N MET A 101 -3.76 1.00 12.65
CA MET A 101 -4.34 2.34 12.66
C MET A 101 -5.72 2.43 12.01
N SER A 102 -6.10 1.45 11.17
CA SER A 102 -7.43 1.43 10.54
C SER A 102 -8.52 0.92 11.47
N ASP A 103 -8.14 0.18 12.52
CA ASP A 103 -9.04 -0.32 13.57
C ASP A 103 -9.36 0.74 14.66
N LYS A 104 -8.93 2.00 14.46
CA LYS A 104 -9.18 3.13 15.37
C LYS A 104 -9.84 4.28 14.64
#